data_AF-A0A2I1HKP2-F1
#
_entry.id   AF-A0A2I1HKP2-F1
#
_cell.length_a   1.000
_cell.length_b   1.000
_cell.length_c   1.000
_cell.angle_alpha   90.00
_cell.angle_beta   90.00
_cell.angle_gamma   90.00
#
_symmetry.space_group_name_H-M   'P 1'
#
loop_
_entity.id
_entity.type
_entity.pdbx_description
1 polymer ?
#
loop_
_entity_poly.entity_id
_entity_poly.type
_entity_poly.pdbx_seq_one_letter_code
_entity_poly.pdbx_strand_id
1 'polypeptide(L)'
;MSGQDSAENKQMTSYAKVVSPQRQNSPSSQNIVSQPSSSTSSSVTTSPPALLKQEKIDQTQWCTAEWFRKGEYWQNDLVRWIILVLEERKSSEQKNIEIGLEIIKNETDEIFNARMINSYSYNSCLDLIKRCKDIRDSNFDNNKRNELLNIIFNYLQIRFENASLIIKTIGQMSVEQRSVLRFMTHQKIQAKIAFLRTTLKTHKTRHDMEGYHCITNPYYAELLKQKQAATNELLAENDRLRKQNSELLSQADQTETSHTREPIEDYNKITLNFDKMKSEYETKIKQLQEHNDKMKSEYETQIKELQEHNDKMKSEYETQIKHQKSEYCRARKAATFSTTSDVKFTLIN
;
A
#
# COMPACT_ATOMS: atom_id res chain seq x y z
N MET A 1 85.68 -18.73 43.08
CA MET A 1 84.79 -18.17 44.10
C MET A 1 83.46 -17.89 43.41
N SER A 2 82.62 -18.88 43.11
CA SER A 2 81.80 -19.75 43.98
C SER A 2 80.47 -19.09 44.37
N GLY A 3 79.36 -19.70 43.90
CA GLY A 3 77.93 -19.46 44.23
C GLY A 3 77.14 -18.91 43.02
N GLN A 4 76.21 -19.59 42.30
CA GLN A 4 75.21 -20.64 42.59
C GLN A 4 74.36 -20.32 43.83
N ASP A 5 73.03 -20.31 43.85
CA ASP A 5 71.95 -20.69 42.94
C ASP A 5 70.66 -19.96 43.42
N SER A 6 69.67 -19.75 42.55
CA SER A 6 68.33 -20.38 42.70
C SER A 6 67.25 -19.63 41.92
N ALA A 7 66.58 -20.42 41.09
CA ALA A 7 65.40 -20.06 40.33
C ALA A 7 64.18 -19.83 41.23
N GLU A 8 63.31 -18.89 40.85
CA GLU A 8 61.88 -18.96 41.18
C GLU A 8 61.05 -18.81 39.90
N ASN A 9 60.72 -19.99 39.38
CA ASN A 9 59.76 -20.27 38.35
C ASN A 9 58.35 -19.95 38.88
N LYS A 10 57.79 -18.78 38.55
CA LYS A 10 56.39 -18.45 38.89
C LYS A 10 55.45 -19.33 38.05
N GLN A 11 54.95 -20.39 38.70
CA GLN A 11 53.93 -21.29 38.18
C GLN A 11 52.73 -20.51 37.60
N MET A 12 52.53 -20.65 36.29
CA MET A 12 51.25 -20.43 35.61
C MET A 12 50.21 -21.40 36.18
N THR A 13 49.38 -20.94 37.11
CA THR A 13 48.25 -21.71 37.64
C THR A 13 47.08 -21.63 36.65
N SER A 14 46.79 -22.73 35.96
CA SER A 14 45.71 -22.82 34.98
C SER A 14 44.33 -22.92 35.64
N TYR A 15 43.31 -22.34 35.01
CA TYR A 15 41.90 -22.44 35.42
C TYR A 15 41.29 -23.85 35.24
N ALA A 16 42.09 -24.85 34.85
CA ALA A 16 41.62 -26.19 34.48
C ALA A 16 41.13 -27.04 35.67
N LYS A 17 41.52 -26.69 36.91
CA LYS A 17 41.28 -27.57 38.09
C LYS A 17 39.86 -27.53 38.68
N VAL A 18 38.96 -26.68 38.18
CA VAL A 18 37.66 -26.43 38.84
C VAL A 18 36.48 -27.20 38.21
N VAL A 19 36.67 -27.92 37.10
CA VAL A 19 35.56 -28.66 36.45
C VAL A 19 35.98 -30.08 36.06
N SER A 20 35.81 -31.02 36.98
CA SER A 20 35.70 -32.47 36.68
C SER A 20 34.52 -33.05 37.46
N PRO A 21 33.49 -33.62 36.81
CA PRO A 21 32.48 -34.43 37.49
C PRO A 21 32.97 -35.88 37.60
N GLN A 22 33.04 -36.39 38.82
CA GLN A 22 33.41 -37.76 39.14
C GLN A 22 32.21 -38.69 38.86
N ARG A 23 32.40 -39.70 37.99
CA ARG A 23 31.46 -40.80 37.76
C ARG A 23 31.28 -41.63 39.03
N GLN A 24 30.03 -42.00 39.35
CA GLN A 24 29.74 -43.18 40.18
C GLN A 24 28.65 -44.05 39.54
N ASN A 25 28.88 -45.35 39.60
CA ASN A 25 28.14 -46.45 38.99
C ASN A 25 26.93 -46.90 39.86
N SER A 26 25.97 -47.58 39.21
CA SER A 26 24.70 -48.19 39.68
C SER A 26 24.86 -49.37 40.69
N PRO A 27 23.77 -49.99 41.21
CA PRO A 27 22.95 -51.02 40.48
C PRO A 27 21.41 -50.98 40.76
N SER A 28 20.51 -51.30 39.80
CA SER A 28 19.83 -52.60 39.46
C SER A 28 18.77 -53.06 40.53
N SER A 29 17.54 -53.56 40.30
CA SER A 29 16.81 -54.22 39.19
C SER A 29 15.28 -54.32 39.50
N GLN A 30 14.49 -54.69 38.48
CA GLN A 30 13.26 -55.54 38.45
C GLN A 30 11.90 -54.97 38.01
N ASN A 31 11.34 -55.68 37.02
CA ASN A 31 10.06 -55.56 36.29
C ASN A 31 8.84 -56.00 37.10
N ILE A 32 7.61 -55.62 36.66
CA ILE A 32 6.45 -56.51 36.36
C ILE A 32 5.18 -55.70 35.93
N VAL A 33 4.75 -55.97 34.69
CA VAL A 33 3.39 -56.26 34.11
C VAL A 33 2.14 -55.34 34.31
N SER A 34 1.57 -55.02 33.13
CA SER A 34 0.23 -54.63 32.60
C SER A 34 -1.10 -54.67 33.41
N GLN A 35 -1.86 -53.54 33.33
CA GLN A 35 -3.31 -53.26 33.02
C GLN A 35 -4.49 -54.15 33.55
N PRO A 36 -5.81 -53.71 33.54
CA PRO A 36 -6.46 -52.38 33.38
C PRO A 36 -7.71 -52.07 34.29
N SER A 37 -8.21 -50.81 34.17
CA SER A 37 -9.60 -50.29 34.31
C SER A 37 -10.37 -50.25 35.66
N SER A 38 -10.83 -49.04 36.03
CA SER A 38 -12.27 -48.71 36.15
C SER A 38 -12.50 -47.22 36.44
N SER A 39 -13.53 -46.69 35.79
CA SER A 39 -13.97 -45.30 35.76
C SER A 39 -14.92 -44.96 36.91
N THR A 40 -14.62 -43.91 37.68
CA THR A 40 -15.67 -43.13 38.36
C THR A 40 -15.28 -41.65 38.45
N SER A 41 -16.16 -40.81 37.90
CA SER A 41 -16.23 -39.36 37.97
C SER A 41 -16.05 -38.80 39.40
N SER A 42 -15.25 -37.75 39.57
CA SER A 42 -15.49 -36.75 40.62
C SER A 42 -14.79 -35.40 40.33
N SER A 43 -15.65 -34.41 40.05
CA SER A 43 -15.55 -32.98 40.35
C SER A 43 -14.19 -32.28 40.33
N VAL A 44 -13.99 -31.51 39.25
CA VAL A 44 -13.02 -30.42 39.14
C VAL A 44 -13.21 -29.44 40.30
N THR A 45 -12.23 -29.41 41.21
CA THR A 45 -12.04 -28.27 42.12
C THR A 45 -10.69 -27.66 41.72
N THR A 46 -10.74 -26.57 40.97
CA THR A 46 -9.56 -25.84 40.53
C THR A 46 -8.92 -25.18 41.74
N SER A 47 -7.91 -25.82 42.32
CA SER A 47 -7.01 -25.17 43.26
C SER A 47 -6.35 -23.98 42.55
N PRO A 48 -6.18 -22.83 43.23
CA PRO A 48 -5.47 -21.70 42.63
C PRO A 48 -4.05 -22.13 42.26
N PRO A 49 -3.46 -21.59 41.16
CA PRO A 49 -2.11 -21.95 40.75
C PRO A 49 -1.19 -21.72 41.94
N ALA A 50 -0.49 -22.78 42.35
CA ALA A 50 0.51 -22.69 43.40
C ALA A 50 1.43 -21.53 43.07
N LEU A 51 1.48 -20.55 43.97
CA LEU A 51 2.40 -19.42 43.92
C LEU A 51 3.79 -19.98 43.63
N LEU A 52 4.28 -19.77 42.40
CA LEU A 52 5.62 -20.15 41.99
C LEU A 52 6.55 -19.55 43.04
N LYS A 53 7.23 -20.41 43.79
CA LYS A 53 8.26 -20.01 44.76
C LYS A 53 9.19 -19.07 44.02
N GLN A 54 9.17 -17.80 44.40
CA GLN A 54 10.02 -16.78 43.82
C GLN A 54 11.46 -17.19 44.14
N GLU A 55 12.14 -17.79 43.17
CA GLU A 55 13.55 -18.14 43.31
C GLU A 55 14.30 -16.87 43.65
N LYS A 56 14.89 -16.85 44.84
CA LYS A 56 15.67 -15.73 45.32
C LYS A 56 16.83 -15.54 44.35
N ILE A 57 16.92 -14.36 43.74
CA ILE A 57 18.00 -14.00 42.81
C ILE A 57 19.34 -14.31 43.49
N ASP A 58 20.16 -15.14 42.84
CA ASP A 58 21.52 -15.43 43.32
C ASP A 58 22.32 -14.12 43.32
N GLN A 59 22.64 -13.63 44.51
CA GLN A 59 23.36 -12.39 44.72
C GLN A 59 24.72 -12.38 43.99
N THR A 60 25.37 -13.53 43.87
CA THR A 60 26.67 -13.66 43.19
C THR A 60 26.51 -13.52 41.67
N GLN A 61 25.47 -14.15 41.11
CA GLN A 61 25.12 -13.98 39.69
C GLN A 61 24.72 -12.55 39.39
N TRP A 62 23.95 -11.91 40.28
CA TRP A 62 23.55 -10.52 40.13
C TRP A 62 24.73 -9.54 40.20
N CYS A 63 25.63 -9.72 41.17
CA CYS A 63 26.86 -8.92 41.26
C CYS A 63 27.73 -9.09 40.01
N THR A 64 27.79 -10.31 39.45
CA THR A 64 28.53 -10.57 38.20
C THR A 64 27.85 -9.89 37.01
N ALA A 65 26.52 -9.94 36.91
CA ALA A 65 25.76 -9.22 35.88
C ALA A 65 25.97 -7.69 35.95
N GLU A 66 25.94 -7.12 37.16
CA GLU A 66 26.23 -5.70 37.38
C GLU A 66 27.66 -5.32 37.02
N TRP A 67 28.64 -6.23 37.15
CA TRP A 67 30.01 -5.98 36.67
C TRP A 67 30.07 -5.77 35.15
N PHE A 68 29.30 -6.53 34.36
CA PHE A 68 29.17 -6.32 32.92
C PHE A 68 28.51 -4.97 32.57
N ARG A 69 27.73 -4.40 33.49
CA ARG A 69 27.10 -3.08 33.32
C ARG A 69 28.07 -1.92 33.51
N LYS A 70 29.12 -2.06 34.32
CA LYS A 70 30.01 -0.94 34.71
C LYS A 70 31.13 -0.67 33.70
N GLY A 71 30.85 -0.06 32.56
CA GLY A 71 31.85 0.23 31.51
C GLY A 71 31.92 1.69 31.14
N GLU A 72 33.03 2.35 31.44
CA GLU A 72 33.30 3.73 31.03
C GLU A 72 33.66 3.78 29.53
N TYR A 73 34.64 2.97 29.13
CA TYR A 73 35.13 2.90 27.75
C TYR A 73 34.48 1.76 26.97
N TRP A 74 34.23 1.96 25.67
CA TRP A 74 33.61 0.95 24.81
C TRP A 74 34.51 -0.29 24.64
N GLN A 75 35.83 -0.12 24.67
CA GLN A 75 36.81 -1.20 24.64
C GLN A 75 36.64 -2.14 25.84
N ASN A 76 36.26 -1.61 27.00
CA ASN A 76 36.03 -2.43 28.19
C ASN A 76 34.76 -3.28 28.02
N ASP A 77 33.74 -2.75 27.36
CA ASP A 77 32.53 -3.50 27.03
C ASP A 77 32.81 -4.56 25.95
N LEU A 78 33.68 -4.27 24.97
CA LEU A 78 34.15 -5.24 23.97
C LEU A 78 34.83 -6.44 24.63
N VAL A 79 35.87 -6.21 25.44
CA VAL A 79 36.62 -7.34 26.03
C VAL A 79 35.78 -8.13 27.03
N ARG A 80 34.80 -7.49 27.66
CA ARG A 80 33.79 -8.18 28.48
C ARG A 80 32.87 -9.05 27.64
N TRP A 81 32.41 -8.55 26.51
CA TRP A 81 31.63 -9.37 25.59
C TRP A 81 32.42 -10.59 25.12
N ILE A 82 33.72 -10.44 24.84
CA ILE A 82 34.63 -11.54 24.49
C ILE A 82 34.72 -12.57 25.63
N ILE A 83 34.77 -12.17 26.91
CA ILE A 83 34.72 -13.12 28.04
C ILE A 83 33.45 -13.99 27.95
N LEU A 84 32.29 -13.38 27.74
CA LEU A 84 31.01 -14.12 27.65
C LEU A 84 30.95 -15.07 26.46
N VAL A 85 31.66 -14.73 25.38
CA VAL A 85 31.82 -15.61 24.22
C VAL A 85 32.74 -16.78 24.54
N LEU A 86 33.89 -16.54 25.18
CA LEU A 86 34.82 -17.61 25.54
C LEU A 86 34.21 -18.59 26.54
N GLU A 87 33.29 -18.14 27.38
CA GLU A 87 32.60 -18.99 28.36
C GLU A 87 31.37 -19.73 27.82
N GLU A 88 30.97 -19.52 26.57
CA GLU A 88 29.83 -20.24 26.01
C GLU A 88 30.23 -21.60 25.46
N ARG A 89 29.77 -22.65 26.14
CA ARG A 89 30.12 -24.06 25.86
C ARG A 89 29.10 -24.77 24.98
N LYS A 90 27.92 -24.20 24.74
CA LYS A 90 26.89 -24.83 23.91
C LYS A 90 27.08 -24.49 22.43
N SER A 91 27.12 -25.53 21.60
CA SER A 91 27.22 -25.38 20.14
C SER A 91 26.00 -24.70 19.51
N SER A 92 24.83 -24.75 20.16
CA SER A 92 23.62 -24.05 19.70
C SER A 92 23.80 -22.53 19.58
N GLU A 93 24.68 -21.95 20.39
CA GLU A 93 24.97 -20.51 20.38
C GLU A 93 26.09 -20.13 19.41
N GLN A 94 26.78 -21.10 18.79
CA GLN A 94 27.95 -20.85 17.94
C GLN A 94 27.63 -19.89 16.79
N LYS A 95 26.54 -20.12 16.06
CA LYS A 95 26.11 -19.26 14.96
C LYS A 95 25.81 -17.82 15.41
N ASN A 96 25.17 -17.66 16.57
CA ASN A 96 24.86 -16.35 17.14
C ASN A 96 26.14 -15.60 17.52
N ILE A 97 27.13 -16.32 18.02
CA ILE A 97 28.44 -15.78 18.40
C ILE A 97 29.25 -15.37 17.17
N GLU A 98 29.26 -16.18 16.10
CA GLU A 98 29.93 -15.84 14.83
C GLU A 98 29.36 -14.55 14.24
N ILE A 99 28.02 -14.43 14.22
CA ILE A 99 27.34 -13.20 13.79
C ILE A 99 27.73 -12.03 14.69
N GLY A 100 27.74 -12.22 16.01
CA GLY A 100 28.14 -11.19 16.97
C GLY A 100 29.58 -10.71 16.79
N LEU A 101 30.52 -11.62 16.53
CA LEU A 101 31.93 -11.30 16.26
C LEU A 101 32.08 -10.47 14.99
N GLU A 102 31.35 -10.80 13.92
CA GLU A 102 31.38 -10.05 12.67
C GLU A 102 30.77 -8.65 12.84
N ILE A 103 29.65 -8.53 13.56
CA ILE A 103 29.03 -7.22 13.87
C ILE A 103 30.02 -6.34 14.63
N ILE A 104 30.62 -6.86 15.70
CA ILE A 104 31.58 -6.14 16.54
C ILE A 104 32.83 -5.73 15.75
N LYS A 105 33.28 -6.57 14.81
CA LYS A 105 34.39 -6.24 13.91
C LYS A 105 34.02 -5.05 13.01
N ASN A 106 32.87 -5.10 12.35
CA ASN A 106 32.39 -4.01 11.49
C ASN A 106 32.21 -2.70 12.27
N GLU A 107 31.69 -2.81 13.49
CA GLU A 107 31.58 -1.71 14.45
C GLU A 107 32.94 -1.13 14.83
N THR A 108 33.94 -1.98 15.04
CA THR A 108 35.33 -1.57 15.30
C THR A 108 35.96 -0.87 14.09
N ASP A 109 35.74 -1.39 12.87
CA ASP A 109 36.18 -0.76 11.62
C ASP A 109 35.59 0.64 11.46
N GLU A 110 34.31 0.81 11.78
CA GLU A 110 33.65 2.10 11.69
C GLU A 110 34.24 3.14 12.65
N ILE A 111 34.42 2.79 13.93
CA ILE A 111 35.02 3.68 14.94
C ILE A 111 36.44 4.09 14.52
N PHE A 112 37.21 3.16 13.95
CA PHE A 112 38.56 3.43 13.45
C PHE A 112 38.54 4.37 12.24
N ASN A 113 37.67 4.12 11.26
CA ASN A 113 37.52 4.98 10.08
C ASN A 113 37.04 6.39 10.45
N ALA A 114 36.23 6.52 11.50
CA ALA A 114 35.84 7.79 12.12
C ALA A 114 36.97 8.48 12.92
N ARG A 115 38.19 7.91 12.94
CA ARG A 115 39.38 8.41 13.65
C ARG A 115 39.18 8.56 15.16
N MET A 116 38.28 7.77 15.75
CA MET A 116 37.96 7.83 17.17
C MET A 116 38.89 6.99 18.04
N ILE A 117 39.54 6.00 17.44
CA ILE A 117 40.58 5.19 18.06
C ILE A 117 41.83 5.20 17.18
N ASN A 118 42.99 5.06 17.81
CA ASN A 118 44.25 4.96 17.09
C ASN A 118 44.44 3.55 16.49
N SER A 119 45.41 3.43 15.59
CA SER A 119 45.75 2.17 14.92
C SER A 119 46.16 1.06 15.89
N TYR A 120 46.79 1.41 17.01
CA TYR A 120 47.16 0.44 18.04
C TYR A 120 45.93 -0.21 18.67
N SER A 121 44.98 0.60 19.17
CA SER A 121 43.72 0.11 19.75
C SER A 121 42.88 -0.68 18.75
N TYR A 122 42.82 -0.22 17.50
CA TYR A 122 42.14 -0.93 16.42
C TYR A 122 42.73 -2.33 16.20
N ASN A 123 44.06 -2.42 16.01
CA ASN A 123 44.75 -3.68 15.81
C ASN A 123 44.62 -4.61 17.02
N SER A 124 44.67 -4.07 18.25
CA SER A 124 44.41 -4.86 19.47
C SER A 124 42.99 -5.45 19.48
N CYS A 125 41.97 -4.68 19.10
CA CYS A 125 40.60 -5.19 19.04
C CYS A 125 40.45 -6.30 18.00
N LEU A 126 41.02 -6.11 16.80
CA LEU A 126 41.00 -7.13 15.75
C LEU A 126 41.75 -8.41 16.15
N ASP A 127 42.90 -8.29 16.82
CA ASP A 127 43.65 -9.45 17.34
C ASP A 127 42.81 -10.24 18.35
N LEU A 128 42.13 -9.55 19.28
CA LEU A 128 41.25 -10.21 20.26
C LEU A 128 40.06 -10.92 19.58
N ILE A 129 39.40 -10.28 18.60
CA ILE A 129 38.29 -10.87 17.84
C ILE A 129 38.78 -12.12 17.08
N LYS A 130 39.94 -12.02 16.42
CA LYS A 130 40.54 -13.12 15.66
C LYS A 130 40.89 -14.31 16.56
N ARG A 131 41.61 -14.08 17.66
CA ARG A 131 41.96 -15.13 18.62
C ARG A 131 40.72 -15.79 19.21
N CYS A 132 39.69 -15.01 19.53
CA CYS A 132 38.41 -15.52 20.02
C CYS A 132 37.74 -16.45 19.00
N LYS A 133 37.71 -16.03 17.73
CA LYS A 133 37.20 -16.85 16.62
C LYS A 133 38.01 -18.14 16.46
N ASP A 134 39.34 -18.06 16.40
CA ASP A 134 40.23 -19.21 16.24
C ASP A 134 40.06 -20.26 17.36
N ILE A 135 39.85 -19.82 18.60
CA ILE A 135 39.58 -20.68 19.77
C ILE A 135 38.26 -21.43 19.64
N ARG A 136 37.25 -20.83 18.99
CA ARG A 136 35.92 -21.42 18.83
C ARG A 136 35.76 -22.25 17.56
N ASP A 137 36.44 -21.88 16.48
CA ASP A 137 36.39 -22.58 15.18
C ASP A 137 37.22 -23.87 15.21
N SER A 138 38.32 -23.87 15.97
CA SER A 138 39.07 -25.10 16.30
C SER A 138 38.34 -25.86 17.41
N ASN A 139 38.55 -27.18 17.52
CA ASN A 139 38.15 -27.91 18.73
C ASN A 139 38.55 -27.10 19.97
N PHE A 140 37.55 -26.70 20.78
CA PHE A 140 37.68 -25.65 21.80
C PHE A 140 38.96 -25.81 22.63
N ASP A 141 39.91 -24.91 22.43
CA ASP A 141 41.24 -24.99 23.03
C ASP A 141 41.26 -24.27 24.38
N ASN A 142 41.19 -25.05 25.46
CA ASN A 142 41.22 -24.54 26.83
C ASN A 142 42.49 -23.76 27.17
N ASN A 143 43.65 -24.11 26.58
CA ASN A 143 44.90 -23.42 26.87
C ASN A 143 44.92 -22.04 26.22
N LYS A 144 44.55 -21.95 24.94
CA LYS A 144 44.41 -20.67 24.23
C LYS A 144 43.31 -19.79 24.84
N ARG A 145 42.19 -20.38 25.27
CA ARG A 145 41.15 -19.68 26.05
C ARG A 145 41.74 -19.05 27.32
N ASN A 146 42.49 -19.80 28.12
CA ASN A 146 43.07 -19.29 29.36
C ASN A 146 44.09 -18.18 29.11
N GLU A 147 44.91 -18.31 28.06
CA GLU A 147 45.85 -17.27 27.64
C GLU A 147 45.12 -15.98 27.26
N LEU A 148 44.07 -16.08 26.43
CA LEU A 148 43.27 -14.92 26.02
C LEU A 148 42.53 -14.27 27.19
N LEU A 149 41.97 -15.06 28.10
CA LEU A 149 41.35 -14.54 29.33
C LEU A 149 42.36 -13.80 30.20
N ASN A 150 43.58 -14.32 30.35
CA ASN A 150 44.64 -13.63 31.10
C ASN A 150 44.99 -12.27 30.47
N ILE A 151 45.11 -12.21 29.14
CA ILE A 151 45.34 -10.94 28.42
C ILE A 151 44.21 -9.94 28.73
N ILE A 152 42.95 -10.38 28.66
CA ILE A 152 41.78 -9.54 28.91
C ILE A 152 41.71 -9.07 30.37
N PHE A 153 41.89 -9.96 31.34
CA PHE A 153 41.80 -9.59 32.76
C PHE A 153 42.96 -8.69 33.20
N ASN A 154 44.14 -8.87 32.62
CA ASN A 154 45.27 -7.95 32.81
C ASN A 154 44.94 -6.56 32.24
N TYR A 155 44.36 -6.48 31.04
CA TYR A 155 43.90 -5.21 30.45
C TYR A 155 42.85 -4.51 31.33
N LEU A 156 41.88 -5.27 31.84
CA LEU A 156 40.84 -4.75 32.75
C LEU A 156 41.33 -4.49 34.17
N GLN A 157 42.60 -4.78 34.48
CA GLN A 157 43.20 -4.67 35.82
C GLN A 157 42.41 -5.43 36.90
N ILE A 158 41.86 -6.59 36.56
CA ILE A 158 41.09 -7.42 37.49
C ILE A 158 42.03 -8.37 38.21
N ARG A 159 41.98 -8.36 39.54
CA ARG A 159 42.72 -9.32 40.38
C ARG A 159 42.32 -10.75 40.05
N PHE A 160 43.28 -11.68 40.11
CA PHE A 160 43.09 -13.09 39.76
C PHE A 160 41.91 -13.73 40.51
N GLU A 161 41.72 -13.44 41.80
CA GLU A 161 40.65 -14.00 42.61
C GLU A 161 39.27 -13.58 42.07
N ASN A 162 39.14 -12.31 41.69
CA ASN A 162 37.91 -11.76 41.10
C ASN A 162 37.68 -12.30 39.70
N ALA A 163 38.72 -12.41 38.87
CA ALA A 163 38.63 -13.00 37.55
C ALA A 163 38.16 -14.47 37.61
N SER A 164 38.72 -15.25 38.54
CA SER A 164 38.32 -16.63 38.78
C SER A 164 36.86 -16.73 39.24
N LEU A 165 36.41 -15.80 40.10
CA LEU A 165 35.02 -15.75 40.55
C LEU A 165 34.08 -15.46 39.38
N ILE A 166 34.39 -14.46 38.55
CA ILE A 166 33.60 -14.09 37.37
C ILE A 166 33.45 -15.28 36.42
N ILE A 167 34.56 -15.93 36.05
CA ILE A 167 34.54 -17.12 35.18
C ILE A 167 33.65 -18.22 35.78
N LYS A 168 33.86 -18.53 37.07
CA LYS A 168 33.10 -19.58 37.76
C LYS A 168 31.61 -19.28 37.75
N THR A 169 31.22 -18.04 38.06
CA THR A 169 29.82 -17.61 38.11
C THR A 169 29.18 -17.63 36.71
N ILE A 170 29.87 -17.18 35.66
CA ILE A 170 29.39 -17.28 34.27
C ILE A 170 29.18 -18.76 33.87
N GLY A 171 30.11 -19.63 34.26
CA GLY A 171 30.00 -21.07 34.00
C GLY A 171 28.82 -21.74 34.70
N GLN A 172 28.33 -21.17 35.80
CA GLN A 172 27.16 -21.64 36.55
C GLN A 172 25.83 -21.10 36.00
N MET A 173 25.84 -20.04 35.19
CA MET A 173 24.64 -19.48 34.60
C MET A 173 24.01 -20.43 33.56
N SER A 174 22.71 -20.29 33.33
CA SER A 174 22.04 -20.94 32.20
C SER A 174 22.50 -20.35 30.86
N VAL A 175 22.19 -21.04 29.76
CA VAL A 175 22.51 -20.55 28.41
C VAL A 175 21.76 -19.25 28.14
N GLU A 176 20.50 -19.18 28.55
CA GLU A 176 19.62 -18.04 28.41
C GLU A 176 20.16 -16.84 29.20
N GLN A 177 20.58 -17.05 30.45
CA GLN A 177 21.19 -16.00 31.27
C GLN A 177 22.46 -15.44 30.62
N ARG A 178 23.35 -16.30 30.12
CA ARG A 178 24.55 -15.85 29.40
C ARG A 178 24.22 -15.15 28.09
N SER A 179 23.21 -15.63 27.36
CA SER A 179 22.77 -15.04 26.09
C SER A 179 22.21 -13.63 26.31
N VAL A 180 21.39 -13.44 27.35
CA VAL A 180 20.91 -12.12 27.79
C VAL A 180 22.07 -11.20 28.17
N LEU A 181 23.06 -11.68 28.93
CA LEU A 181 24.24 -10.89 29.28
C LEU A 181 25.07 -10.49 28.05
N ARG A 182 25.25 -11.40 27.08
CA ARG A 182 25.92 -11.09 25.80
C ARG A 182 25.16 -10.01 25.06
N PHE A 183 23.84 -10.15 24.95
CA PHE A 183 22.99 -9.16 24.30
C PHE A 183 23.09 -7.80 24.97
N MET A 184 22.91 -7.71 26.29
CA MET A 184 23.02 -6.45 27.04
C MET A 184 24.39 -5.79 26.88
N THR A 185 25.46 -6.57 26.94
CA THR A 185 26.83 -6.05 26.78
C THR A 185 27.05 -5.53 25.37
N HIS A 186 26.56 -6.25 24.35
CA HIS A 186 26.62 -5.80 22.96
C HIS A 186 25.82 -4.52 22.74
N GLN A 187 24.59 -4.42 23.27
CA GLN A 187 23.77 -3.22 23.18
C GLN A 187 24.46 -1.98 23.76
N LYS A 188 25.30 -2.14 24.79
CA LYS A 188 26.10 -1.02 25.33
C LYS A 188 27.18 -0.55 24.35
N ILE A 189 27.84 -1.49 23.67
CA ILE A 189 28.80 -1.18 22.61
C ILE A 189 28.06 -0.41 21.50
N GLN A 190 26.94 -0.95 21.02
CA GLN A 190 26.13 -0.35 19.97
C GLN A 190 25.60 1.04 20.34
N ALA A 191 25.11 1.23 21.57
CA ALA A 191 24.61 2.52 22.03
C ALA A 191 25.70 3.59 22.05
N LYS A 192 26.93 3.23 22.47
CA LYS A 192 28.08 4.13 22.42
C LYS A 192 28.43 4.48 20.97
N ILE A 193 28.50 3.50 20.08
CA ILE A 193 28.79 3.74 18.65
C ILE A 193 27.71 4.60 18.00
N ALA A 194 26.44 4.32 18.28
CA ALA A 194 25.31 5.11 17.77
C ALA A 194 25.37 6.56 18.26
N PHE A 195 25.69 6.79 19.53
CA PHE A 195 25.92 8.14 20.05
C PHE A 195 27.08 8.84 19.33
N LEU A 196 28.14 8.11 19.00
CA LEU A 196 29.27 8.66 18.24
C LEU A 196 28.85 9.03 16.80
N ARG A 197 28.09 8.16 16.12
CA ARG A 197 27.52 8.42 14.79
C ARG A 197 26.64 9.68 14.77
N THR A 198 25.76 9.83 15.75
CA THR A 198 24.87 11.00 15.83
C THR A 198 25.63 12.29 16.17
N THR A 199 26.66 12.20 17.01
CA THR A 199 27.51 13.34 17.39
C THR A 199 28.42 13.78 16.25
N LEU A 200 28.97 12.85 15.47
CA LEU A 200 29.92 13.15 14.40
C LEU A 200 29.28 13.62 13.08
N LYS A 201 27.94 13.62 12.96
CA LYS A 201 27.17 14.02 11.75
C LYS A 201 27.95 13.76 10.45
N THR A 202 28.38 12.52 10.22
CA THR A 202 28.81 12.14 8.88
C THR A 202 27.57 12.23 7.99
N HIS A 203 27.59 13.14 7.03
CA HIS A 203 26.53 13.41 6.05
C HIS A 203 26.19 12.18 5.18
N LYS A 204 25.55 11.15 5.74
CA LYS A 204 24.85 10.12 4.97
C LYS A 204 23.52 9.84 5.65
N THR A 205 22.48 10.35 4.98
CA THR A 205 21.08 9.93 4.98
C THR A 205 20.45 9.47 6.29
N ARG A 206 19.42 10.21 6.71
CA ARG A 206 18.46 9.94 7.79
C ARG A 206 17.96 8.48 7.87
N HIS A 207 17.95 7.75 6.75
CA HIS A 207 17.54 6.34 6.69
C HIS A 207 18.53 5.37 7.34
N ASP A 208 19.83 5.68 7.41
CA ASP A 208 20.83 4.83 8.07
C ASP A 208 20.72 4.89 9.61
N MET A 209 20.10 5.96 10.12
CA MET A 209 19.92 6.19 11.56
C MET A 209 18.65 5.52 12.11
N GLU A 210 17.60 5.37 11.29
CA GLU A 210 16.31 4.78 11.70
C GLU A 210 16.31 3.25 11.71
N GLY A 211 17.26 2.60 11.01
CA GLY A 211 17.39 1.14 11.01
C GLY A 211 18.08 0.54 12.24
N TYR A 212 18.95 1.28 12.92
CA TYR A 212 19.99 0.65 13.73
C TYR A 212 19.51 0.09 15.09
N HIS A 213 18.37 0.54 15.61
CA HIS A 213 17.79 -0.02 16.83
C HIS A 213 16.91 -1.26 16.59
N CYS A 214 16.69 -1.65 15.32
CA CYS A 214 15.73 -2.70 14.96
C CYS A 214 16.26 -3.79 14.01
N ILE A 215 17.46 -3.69 13.42
CA ILE A 215 17.89 -4.69 12.40
C ILE A 215 18.87 -5.74 12.96
N THR A 216 19.60 -5.45 14.04
CA THR A 216 20.63 -6.35 14.62
C THR A 216 20.13 -7.27 15.73
N ASN A 217 18.86 -7.14 16.12
CA ASN A 217 18.19 -8.10 17.00
C ASN A 217 17.49 -9.17 16.12
N PRO A 218 17.78 -10.48 16.29
CA PRO A 218 17.16 -11.55 15.52
C PRO A 218 15.62 -11.49 15.50
N TYR A 219 15.02 -11.00 16.59
CA TYR A 219 13.58 -10.84 16.73
C TYR A 219 12.98 -9.77 15.81
N TYR A 220 13.71 -8.68 15.56
CA TYR A 220 13.24 -7.58 14.71
C TYR A 220 13.70 -7.71 13.25
N ALA A 221 14.78 -8.44 12.97
CA ALA A 221 15.16 -8.80 11.61
C ALA A 221 14.08 -9.65 10.91
N GLU A 222 13.45 -10.58 11.64
CA GLU A 222 12.35 -11.40 11.12
C GLU A 222 11.08 -10.56 10.93
N LEU A 223 10.76 -9.67 11.88
CA LEU A 223 9.65 -8.73 11.74
C LEU A 223 9.84 -7.78 10.55
N LEU A 224 11.07 -7.33 10.30
CA LEU A 224 11.40 -6.49 9.16
C LEU A 224 11.30 -7.28 7.85
N LYS A 225 11.77 -8.54 7.81
CA LYS A 225 11.56 -9.44 6.67
C LYS A 225 10.09 -9.65 6.37
N GLN A 226 9.26 -9.91 7.39
CA GLN A 226 7.82 -10.06 7.24
C GLN A 226 7.18 -8.75 6.74
N LYS A 227 7.56 -7.60 7.29
CA LYS A 227 7.11 -6.30 6.82
C LYS A 227 7.51 -6.05 5.37
N GLN A 228 8.71 -6.42 4.97
CA GLN A 228 9.21 -6.23 3.62
C GLN A 228 8.56 -7.21 2.63
N ALA A 229 8.30 -8.45 3.04
CA ALA A 229 7.49 -9.40 2.27
C ALA A 229 6.06 -8.89 2.07
N ALA A 230 5.40 -8.41 3.13
CA ALA A 230 4.07 -7.80 3.05
C ALA A 230 4.07 -6.53 2.18
N THR A 231 5.14 -5.73 2.22
CA THR A 231 5.28 -4.55 1.36
C THR A 231 5.45 -4.94 -0.11
N ASN A 232 6.22 -6.00 -0.39
CA ASN A 232 6.39 -6.51 -1.75
C ASN A 232 5.09 -7.14 -2.30
N GLU A 233 4.33 -7.86 -1.47
CA GLU A 233 2.99 -8.36 -1.84
C GLU A 233 2.02 -7.21 -2.11
N LEU A 234 2.02 -6.18 -1.27
CA LEU A 234 1.23 -4.96 -1.50
C LEU A 234 1.64 -4.25 -2.79
N LEU A 235 2.94 -4.19 -3.10
CA LEU A 235 3.43 -3.59 -4.35
C LEU A 235 2.95 -4.40 -5.56
N ALA A 236 3.05 -5.73 -5.49
CA ALA A 236 2.61 -6.63 -6.55
C ALA A 236 1.08 -6.57 -6.76
N GLU A 237 0.29 -6.49 -5.68
CA GLU A 237 -1.16 -6.31 -5.79
C GLU A 237 -1.50 -4.90 -6.31
N ASN A 238 -0.74 -3.87 -5.96
CA ASN A 238 -0.92 -2.52 -6.51
C ASN A 238 -0.64 -2.49 -8.02
N ASP A 239 0.41 -3.17 -8.48
CA ASP A 239 0.72 -3.32 -9.91
C ASP A 239 -0.40 -4.10 -10.63
N ARG A 240 -0.94 -5.14 -10.00
CA ARG A 240 -2.10 -5.89 -10.52
C ARG A 240 -3.34 -5.01 -10.65
N LEU A 241 -3.64 -4.23 -9.60
CA LEU A 241 -4.75 -3.29 -9.59
C LEU A 241 -4.56 -2.15 -10.60
N ARG A 242 -3.33 -1.65 -10.79
CA ARG A 242 -3.03 -0.68 -11.87
C ARG A 242 -3.34 -1.27 -13.24
N LYS A 243 -2.95 -2.53 -13.48
CA LYS A 243 -3.23 -3.21 -14.75
C LYS A 243 -4.73 -3.39 -14.97
N GLN A 244 -5.46 -3.83 -13.95
CA GLN A 244 -6.93 -3.95 -14.00
C GLN A 244 -7.61 -2.60 -14.22
N ASN A 245 -7.16 -1.54 -13.54
CA ASN A 245 -7.67 -0.19 -13.75
C ASN A 245 -7.42 0.32 -15.17
N SER A 246 -6.24 0.08 -15.75
CA SER A 246 -5.99 0.44 -17.16
C SER A 246 -6.88 -0.31 -18.14
N GLU A 247 -7.21 -1.57 -17.84
CA GLU A 247 -8.07 -2.39 -18.69
C GLU A 247 -9.55 -1.97 -18.57
N LEU A 248 -10.01 -1.62 -17.36
CA LEU A 248 -11.33 -1.03 -17.13
C LEU A 248 -11.46 0.36 -17.77
N LEU A 249 -10.44 1.20 -17.70
CA LEU A 249 -10.40 2.50 -18.40
C LEU A 249 -10.52 2.30 -19.91
N SER A 250 -9.80 1.34 -20.49
CA SER A 250 -9.93 1.03 -21.92
C SER A 250 -11.32 0.51 -22.29
N GLN A 251 -11.99 -0.24 -21.41
CA GLN A 251 -13.36 -0.70 -21.63
C GLN A 251 -14.37 0.46 -21.49
N ALA A 252 -14.14 1.37 -20.54
CA ALA A 252 -14.93 2.58 -20.36
C ALA A 252 -14.83 3.49 -21.58
N ASP A 253 -13.63 3.73 -22.11
CA ASP A 253 -13.42 4.52 -23.33
C ASP A 253 -14.12 3.89 -24.55
N GLN A 254 -14.09 2.56 -24.67
CA GLN A 254 -14.79 1.83 -25.74
C GLN A 254 -16.32 1.86 -25.58
N THR A 255 -16.84 1.82 -24.35
CA THR A 255 -18.28 1.92 -24.10
C THR A 255 -18.77 3.34 -24.24
N GLU A 256 -18.02 4.35 -23.80
CA GLU A 256 -18.37 5.76 -23.98
C GLU A 256 -18.38 6.14 -25.47
N THR A 257 -17.39 5.68 -26.25
CA THR A 257 -17.36 5.91 -27.70
C THR A 257 -18.46 5.16 -28.46
N SER A 258 -18.90 3.98 -28.02
CA SER A 258 -20.05 3.30 -28.64
C SER A 258 -21.38 3.95 -28.24
N HIS A 259 -21.57 4.29 -26.96
CA HIS A 259 -22.79 4.90 -26.44
C HIS A 259 -23.00 6.36 -26.86
N THR A 260 -21.94 7.10 -27.23
CA THR A 260 -22.11 8.45 -27.81
C THR A 260 -22.33 8.41 -29.32
N ARG A 261 -21.81 7.40 -30.03
CA ARG A 261 -21.90 7.33 -31.49
C ARG A 261 -23.29 6.93 -31.97
N GLU A 262 -23.93 5.94 -31.34
CA GLU A 262 -25.29 5.49 -31.70
C GLU A 262 -26.36 6.60 -31.58
N PRO A 263 -26.47 7.34 -30.46
CA PRO A 263 -27.47 8.40 -30.33
C PRO A 263 -27.22 9.58 -31.26
N ILE A 264 -25.96 9.90 -31.60
CA ILE A 264 -25.64 10.97 -32.55
C ILE A 264 -26.06 10.56 -33.97
N GLU A 265 -25.82 9.31 -34.35
CA GLU A 265 -26.23 8.79 -35.66
C GLU A 265 -27.76 8.73 -35.79
N ASP A 266 -28.45 8.31 -34.74
CA ASP A 266 -29.92 8.33 -34.68
C ASP A 266 -30.49 9.75 -34.67
N TYR A 267 -29.88 10.68 -33.91
CA TYR A 267 -30.29 12.09 -33.91
C TYR A 267 -30.14 12.74 -35.29
N ASN A 268 -29.02 12.47 -35.98
CA ASN A 268 -28.78 12.95 -37.34
C ASN A 268 -29.81 12.38 -38.32
N LYS A 269 -30.16 11.09 -38.19
CA LYS A 269 -31.16 10.42 -39.03
C LYS A 269 -32.57 10.99 -38.81
N ILE A 270 -32.93 11.26 -37.56
CA ILE A 270 -34.20 11.92 -37.20
C ILE A 270 -34.25 13.33 -37.79
N THR A 271 -33.17 14.11 -37.67
CA THR A 271 -33.08 15.47 -38.20
C THR A 271 -33.24 15.48 -39.73
N LEU A 272 -32.55 14.58 -40.43
CA LEU A 272 -32.63 14.46 -41.89
C LEU A 272 -34.04 14.08 -42.37
N ASN A 273 -34.71 13.19 -41.64
CA ASN A 273 -36.11 12.83 -41.90
C ASN A 273 -37.07 13.99 -41.63
N PHE A 274 -36.83 14.77 -40.58
CA PHE A 274 -37.64 15.95 -40.25
C PHE A 274 -37.51 17.03 -41.33
N ASP A 275 -36.30 17.31 -41.79
CA ASP A 275 -36.05 18.28 -42.88
C ASP A 275 -36.70 17.83 -44.20
N LYS A 276 -36.61 16.55 -44.52
CA LYS A 276 -37.31 15.97 -45.68
C LYS A 276 -38.82 16.14 -45.57
N MET A 277 -39.40 15.78 -44.42
CA MET A 277 -40.84 15.92 -44.17
C MET A 277 -41.29 17.39 -44.25
N LYS A 278 -40.49 18.31 -43.69
CA LYS A 278 -40.74 19.76 -43.76
C LYS A 278 -40.78 20.25 -45.20
N SER A 279 -39.81 19.86 -46.03
CA SER A 279 -39.76 20.21 -47.45
C SER A 279 -40.97 19.67 -48.24
N GLU A 280 -41.40 18.44 -47.94
CA GLU A 280 -42.62 17.86 -48.54
C GLU A 280 -43.88 18.64 -48.16
N TYR A 281 -44.01 19.06 -46.89
CA TYR A 281 -45.14 19.89 -46.44
C TYR A 281 -45.12 21.29 -47.04
N GLU A 282 -43.96 21.95 -47.11
CA GLU A 282 -43.83 23.26 -47.77
C GLU A 282 -44.26 23.18 -49.23
N THR A 283 -43.87 22.11 -49.93
CA THR A 283 -44.30 21.86 -51.32
C THR A 283 -45.82 21.69 -51.42
N LYS A 284 -46.43 20.90 -50.53
CA LYS A 284 -47.90 20.73 -50.50
C LYS A 284 -48.64 22.02 -50.20
N ILE A 285 -48.13 22.84 -49.27
CA ILE A 285 -48.72 24.14 -48.94
C ILE A 285 -48.70 25.04 -50.18
N LYS A 286 -47.56 25.10 -50.89
CA LYS A 286 -47.44 25.89 -52.12
C LYS A 286 -48.41 25.44 -53.20
N GLN A 287 -48.54 24.13 -53.42
CA GLN A 287 -49.50 23.55 -54.39
C GLN A 287 -50.95 23.88 -54.03
N LEU A 288 -51.31 23.80 -52.75
CA LEU A 288 -52.65 24.16 -52.27
C LEU A 288 -52.94 25.65 -52.47
N GLN A 289 -51.94 26.51 -52.25
CA GLN A 289 -52.07 27.95 -52.42
C GLN A 289 -52.25 28.32 -53.90
N GLU A 290 -51.44 27.72 -54.80
CA GLU A 290 -51.60 27.87 -56.25
C GLU A 290 -52.98 27.39 -56.73
N HIS A 291 -53.46 26.24 -56.23
CA HIS A 291 -54.80 25.74 -56.56
C HIS A 291 -55.91 26.69 -56.09
N ASN A 292 -55.77 27.25 -54.89
CA ASN A 292 -56.77 28.16 -54.33
C ASN A 292 -56.81 29.49 -55.09
N ASP A 293 -55.64 30.03 -55.44
CA ASP A 293 -55.52 31.25 -56.26
C ASP A 293 -56.12 31.03 -57.66
N LYS A 294 -55.88 29.85 -58.26
CA LYS A 294 -56.49 29.46 -59.53
C LYS A 294 -58.02 29.39 -59.44
N MET A 295 -58.57 28.68 -58.45
CA MET A 295 -60.03 28.62 -58.24
C MET A 295 -60.63 30.01 -58.03
N LYS A 296 -59.96 30.86 -57.24
CA LYS A 296 -60.43 32.23 -57.00
C LYS A 296 -60.51 33.02 -58.31
N SER A 297 -59.48 32.95 -59.15
CA SER A 297 -59.46 33.60 -60.46
C SER A 297 -60.54 33.06 -61.41
N GLU A 298 -60.80 31.74 -61.39
CA GLU A 298 -61.85 31.11 -62.17
C GLU A 298 -63.25 31.60 -61.72
N TYR A 299 -63.50 31.67 -60.40
CA TYR A 299 -64.76 32.20 -59.87
C TYR A 299 -64.95 33.68 -60.18
N GLU A 300 -63.91 34.50 -60.04
CA GLU A 300 -63.97 35.93 -60.41
C GLU A 300 -64.32 36.12 -61.89
N THR A 301 -63.77 35.26 -62.76
CA THR A 301 -64.07 35.27 -64.21
C THR A 301 -65.53 34.90 -64.46
N GLN A 302 -66.02 33.81 -63.87
CA GLN A 302 -67.41 33.38 -64.00
C GLN A 302 -68.41 34.43 -63.50
N ILE A 303 -68.11 35.10 -62.38
CA ILE A 303 -68.95 36.18 -61.85
C ILE A 303 -69.02 37.34 -62.85
N LYS A 304 -67.89 37.72 -63.45
CA LYS A 304 -67.83 38.80 -64.44
C LYS A 304 -68.61 38.45 -65.70
N GLU A 305 -68.46 37.24 -66.22
CA GLU A 305 -69.22 36.75 -67.39
C GLU A 305 -70.74 36.74 -67.12
N LEU A 306 -71.15 36.29 -65.92
CA LEU A 306 -72.55 36.32 -65.50
C LEU A 306 -73.09 37.75 -65.39
N GLN A 307 -72.30 38.69 -64.86
CA GLN A 307 -72.68 40.10 -64.81
C GLN A 307 -72.85 40.69 -66.21
N GLU A 308 -71.89 40.47 -67.12
CA GLU A 308 -71.96 40.95 -68.50
C GLU A 308 -73.18 40.37 -69.25
N HIS A 309 -73.47 39.07 -69.06
CA HIS A 309 -74.66 38.43 -69.63
C HIS A 309 -75.96 39.03 -69.08
N ASN A 310 -76.02 39.30 -67.77
CA ASN A 310 -77.19 39.88 -67.13
C ASN A 310 -77.44 41.33 -67.58
N ASP A 311 -76.39 42.14 -67.70
CA ASP A 311 -76.46 43.51 -68.23
C ASP A 311 -76.93 43.53 -69.69
N LYS A 312 -76.43 42.60 -70.52
CA LYS A 312 -76.89 42.43 -71.90
C LYS A 312 -78.38 42.08 -71.95
N MET A 313 -78.81 41.09 -71.17
CA MET A 313 -80.21 40.67 -71.11
C MET A 313 -81.13 41.82 -70.64
N LYS A 314 -80.69 42.58 -69.64
CA LYS A 314 -81.41 43.77 -69.17
C LYS A 314 -81.56 44.82 -70.28
N SER A 315 -80.50 45.10 -71.05
CA SER A 315 -80.54 46.02 -72.18
C SER A 315 -81.50 45.56 -73.29
N GLU A 316 -81.50 44.26 -73.60
CA GLU A 316 -82.44 43.65 -74.55
C GLU A 316 -83.89 43.80 -74.09
N TYR A 317 -84.18 43.51 -72.81
CA TYR A 317 -85.51 43.70 -72.22
C TYR A 317 -85.96 45.16 -72.23
N GLU A 318 -85.08 46.11 -71.87
CA GLU A 318 -85.39 47.54 -71.93
C GLU A 318 -85.73 47.99 -73.36
N THR A 319 -85.02 47.46 -74.35
CA THR A 319 -85.26 47.71 -75.78
C THR A 319 -86.61 47.15 -76.22
N GLN A 320 -86.95 45.91 -75.85
CA GLN A 320 -88.26 45.32 -76.10
C GLN A 320 -89.40 46.12 -75.47
N ILE A 321 -89.25 46.54 -74.21
CA ILE A 321 -90.26 47.36 -73.52
C ILE A 321 -90.45 48.70 -74.24
N LYS A 322 -89.37 49.37 -74.66
CA LYS A 322 -89.46 50.61 -75.44
C LYS A 322 -90.16 50.39 -76.78
N HIS A 323 -89.81 49.31 -77.49
CA HIS A 323 -90.45 48.94 -78.75
C HIS A 323 -91.96 48.73 -78.57
N GLN A 324 -92.36 47.88 -77.61
CA GLN A 324 -93.76 47.61 -77.29
C GLN A 324 -94.54 48.86 -76.86
N LYS A 325 -93.94 49.73 -76.03
CA LYS A 325 -94.56 51.02 -75.69
C LYS A 325 -94.77 51.90 -76.92
N SER A 326 -93.80 51.94 -77.83
CA SER A 326 -93.91 52.72 -79.07
C SER A 326 -95.01 52.17 -79.99
N GLU A 327 -95.13 50.85 -80.11
CA GLU A 327 -96.19 50.18 -80.87
C GLU A 327 -97.57 50.44 -80.25
N TYR A 328 -97.70 50.30 -78.93
CA TYR A 328 -98.92 50.62 -78.20
C TYR A 328 -99.34 52.08 -78.40
N CYS A 329 -98.40 53.03 -78.35
CA CYS A 329 -98.68 54.44 -78.64
C CYS A 329 -99.12 54.67 -80.10
N ARG A 330 -98.54 53.97 -81.08
CA ARG A 330 -98.99 54.05 -82.48
C ARG A 330 -100.39 53.47 -82.65
N ALA A 331 -100.66 52.28 -82.10
CA ALA A 331 -101.97 51.65 -82.13
C ALA A 331 -103.05 52.54 -81.49
N ARG A 332 -102.74 53.16 -80.33
CA ARG A 332 -103.63 54.11 -79.67
C ARG A 332 -103.90 55.36 -80.52
N LYS A 333 -102.88 55.92 -81.17
CA LYS A 333 -103.04 57.07 -82.09
C LYS A 333 -103.92 56.71 -83.30
N ALA A 334 -103.73 55.51 -83.87
CA ALA A 334 -104.57 55.00 -84.96
C ALA A 334 -106.03 54.82 -84.52
N ALA A 335 -106.27 54.28 -83.31
CA ALA A 335 -107.61 54.14 -82.74
C ALA A 335 -108.32 55.49 -82.51
N THR A 336 -107.59 56.53 -82.07
CA THR A 336 -108.15 57.89 -81.92
C THR A 336 -108.42 58.59 -83.26
N PHE A 337 -107.65 58.28 -84.32
CA PHE A 337 -107.90 58.80 -85.67
C PHE A 337 -109.13 58.12 -86.31
N SER A 338 -109.33 56.83 -86.07
CA SER A 338 -110.51 56.10 -86.57
C SER A 338 -111.80 56.61 -85.92
N THR A 339 -111.78 56.89 -84.61
CA THR A 339 -112.95 57.43 -83.88
C THR A 339 -113.28 58.89 -84.22
N THR A 340 -112.33 59.69 -84.71
CA THR A 340 -112.62 61.06 -85.21
C THR A 340 -113.07 61.09 -86.66
N SER A 341 -112.78 60.05 -87.45
CA SER A 341 -113.31 59.86 -88.80
C SER A 341 -114.78 59.43 -88.78
N ASP A 342 -115.15 58.51 -87.90
CA ASP A 342 -116.53 57.99 -87.84
C ASP A 342 -117.54 59.01 -87.28
N VAL A 343 -117.13 59.90 -86.37
CA VAL A 343 -118.03 60.94 -85.81
C VAL A 343 -118.36 62.03 -86.85
N LYS A 344 -117.57 62.20 -87.91
CA LYS A 344 -117.86 63.17 -88.99
C LYS A 344 -118.82 62.64 -90.06
N PHE A 345 -119.03 61.33 -90.17
CA PHE A 345 -119.89 60.76 -91.22
C PHE A 345 -121.36 60.60 -90.78
N THR A 346 -121.66 60.61 -89.48
CA THR A 346 -123.04 60.40 -88.98
C THR A 346 -123.88 61.67 -88.83
N LEU A 347 -123.38 62.84 -89.24
CA LEU A 347 -124.09 64.13 -89.06
C LEU A 347 -124.56 64.79 -90.37
N ILE A 348 -124.41 64.15 -91.52
CA ILE A 348 -125.04 64.59 -92.78
C ILE A 348 -125.51 63.36 -93.59
N ASN A 349 -126.64 62.78 -93.18
CA ASN A 349 -127.77 62.40 -94.04
C ASN A 349 -128.92 61.81 -93.21
#